data_AF-A0A2T0U5D9-F1
#
_entry.id   AF-A0A2T0U5D9-F1
#
_cell.length_a   1.000
_cell.length_b   1.000
_cell.length_c   1.000
_cell.angle_alpha   90.00
_cell.angle_beta   90.00
_cell.angle_gamma   90.00
#
_symmetry.space_group_name_H-M   'P 1'
#
loop_
_entity.id
_entity.type
_entity.pdbx_description
1 polymer ?
#
loop_
_entity_poly.entity_id
_entity_poly.type
_entity_poly.pdbx_seq_one_letter_code
_entity_poly.pdbx_strand_id
1 'polypeptide(L)'
;MLWLLVLSSCSQNGPAGLFKKVSPHEQYAANLRDAGLLQTALGRDWLAAAEKSLQSPLTVSIPYKETGYFPASQAMATAFRFQAARGSKISIDFSKKPSKDFTVYIDLWEDQEGHDKRLLAYADTNGTPFHHEVDDDTFYILRLQPELLSAGEYTLTITSGPSLAFPVAGGKMQSFWGAARDAGARQHEGIDIFAPKGTPTLAVADGLVRRVGTNNLGGKVVFLRPEKKDVSIYYAHLDTQLVAVGQTVKTGDTLGLVGNTGNARGGNPHLHFGIYGNGGALDPFHFINPAVKKPAEVSSQLGALGKAYRTSSAGKLLVSPSRSAASVATLDANTFVRILSASSSWYKVALPDGLTGYIGSGNVRALNKSLNNYRVTAESRLLDDPDDSRGSKKKLLPGDNLQILARFQGYMYVRSGELDGWVNTTKAAGL
;
A
#
# COMPACT_ATOMS: atom_id res chain seq x y z
N MET A 1 47.79 15.09 -20.30
CA MET A 1 47.03 15.17 -19.03
C MET A 1 45.63 15.64 -19.38
N LEU A 2 44.72 14.68 -19.65
CA LEU A 2 43.34 14.97 -20.03
C LEU A 2 42.46 14.13 -19.09
N TRP A 3 41.84 14.80 -18.13
CA TRP A 3 40.92 14.21 -17.16
C TRP A 3 39.56 14.03 -17.84
N LEU A 4 39.13 12.79 -18.07
CA LEU A 4 37.73 12.47 -18.37
C LEU A 4 36.97 12.36 -17.05
N LEU A 5 36.16 13.38 -16.75
CA LEU A 5 35.11 13.31 -15.73
C LEU A 5 33.92 12.52 -16.30
N VAL A 6 33.70 11.31 -15.78
CA VAL A 6 32.47 10.55 -16.03
C VAL A 6 31.48 10.87 -14.92
N LEU A 7 30.55 11.79 -15.19
CA LEU A 7 29.38 12.02 -14.36
C LEU A 7 28.36 10.90 -14.64
N SER A 8 28.26 9.93 -13.74
CA SER A 8 27.19 8.92 -13.76
C SER A 8 25.94 9.50 -13.12
N SER A 9 24.96 9.86 -13.94
CA SER A 9 23.59 10.14 -13.50
C SER A 9 22.84 8.80 -13.39
N CYS A 10 22.56 8.35 -12.17
CA CYS A 10 21.70 7.19 -11.94
C CYS A 10 20.23 7.61 -12.03
N SER A 11 19.59 7.39 -13.18
CA SER A 11 18.12 7.34 -13.26
C SER A 11 17.64 5.92 -12.94
N GLN A 12 17.03 5.73 -11.77
CA GLN A 12 16.48 4.45 -11.31
C GLN A 12 15.10 4.17 -11.91
N ASN A 13 15.00 4.03 -13.23
CA ASN A 13 13.84 3.42 -13.87
C ASN A 13 14.29 2.74 -15.17
N GLY A 14 14.55 1.43 -15.14
CA GLY A 14 15.01 0.70 -16.32
C GLY A 14 14.84 -0.83 -16.21
N PRO A 15 14.48 -1.50 -17.32
CA PRO A 15 13.85 -2.82 -17.36
C PRO A 15 14.83 -3.98 -17.08
N ALA A 16 14.24 -5.17 -16.90
CA ALA A 16 14.90 -6.44 -16.60
C ALA A 16 16.18 -6.71 -17.42
N GLY A 17 17.27 -7.02 -16.73
CA GLY A 17 18.54 -7.42 -17.33
C GLY A 17 19.47 -8.11 -16.32
N LEU A 18 19.58 -9.45 -16.45
CA LEU A 18 20.67 -10.39 -16.14
C LEU A 18 21.46 -10.37 -14.81
N PHE A 19 21.25 -9.42 -13.90
CA PHE A 19 21.59 -9.57 -12.49
C PHE A 19 20.35 -9.26 -11.67
N LYS A 20 19.98 -10.14 -10.73
CA LYS A 20 18.88 -9.88 -9.79
C LYS A 20 19.30 -8.66 -8.99
N LYS A 21 18.80 -7.47 -9.36
CA LYS A 21 19.16 -6.23 -8.69
C LYS A 21 18.72 -6.36 -7.23
N VAL A 22 19.69 -6.23 -6.33
CA VAL A 22 19.50 -6.28 -4.87
C VAL A 22 18.69 -5.05 -4.47
N SER A 23 17.65 -5.22 -3.64
CA SER A 23 16.85 -4.07 -3.19
C SER A 23 17.65 -3.18 -2.22
N PRO A 24 17.33 -1.88 -2.07
CA PRO A 24 17.95 -1.02 -1.06
C PRO A 24 17.88 -1.62 0.36
N HIS A 25 16.77 -2.30 0.69
CA HIS A 25 16.63 -3.03 1.94
C HIS A 25 17.65 -4.17 2.04
N GLU A 26 17.74 -5.02 1.01
CA GLU A 26 18.70 -6.14 0.99
C GLU A 26 20.15 -5.66 1.03
N GLN A 27 20.46 -4.56 0.36
CA GLN A 27 21.79 -3.94 0.40
C GLN A 27 22.12 -3.43 1.80
N TYR A 28 21.17 -2.78 2.47
CA TYR A 28 21.36 -2.34 3.85
C TYR A 28 21.55 -3.52 4.80
N ALA A 29 20.76 -4.59 4.64
CA ALA A 29 20.91 -5.82 5.41
C ALA A 29 22.30 -6.45 5.22
N ALA A 30 22.84 -6.44 4.00
CA ALA A 30 24.20 -6.88 3.71
C ALA A 30 25.24 -6.00 4.41
N ASN A 31 25.11 -4.67 4.33
CA ASN A 31 26.01 -3.75 5.02
C ASN A 31 26.00 -3.95 6.55
N LEU A 32 24.82 -4.19 7.15
CA LEU A 32 24.72 -4.53 8.58
C LEU A 32 25.42 -5.85 8.91
N ARG A 33 25.35 -6.83 8.02
CA ARG A 33 26.05 -8.12 8.18
C ARG A 33 27.56 -7.91 8.17
N ASP A 34 28.06 -7.20 7.17
CA ASP A 34 29.48 -6.96 6.97
C ASP A 34 30.09 -6.12 8.10
N ALA A 35 29.30 -5.20 8.66
CA ALA A 35 29.66 -4.44 9.86
C ALA A 35 29.55 -5.24 11.18
N GLY A 36 29.12 -6.51 11.14
CA GLY A 36 28.91 -7.33 12.33
C GLY A 36 27.69 -6.94 13.18
N LEU A 37 26.89 -5.97 12.74
CA LEU A 37 25.75 -5.44 13.49
C LEU A 37 24.60 -6.45 13.61
N LEU A 38 24.47 -7.39 12.66
CA LEU A 38 23.48 -8.48 12.77
C LEU A 38 23.76 -9.45 13.93
N GLN A 39 24.95 -9.41 14.55
CA GLN A 39 25.25 -10.16 15.76
C GLN A 39 24.80 -9.43 17.04
N THR A 40 24.37 -8.18 16.93
CA THR A 40 23.78 -7.42 18.04
C THR A 40 22.28 -7.70 18.18
N ALA A 41 21.71 -7.45 19.35
CA ALA A 41 20.26 -7.56 19.55
C ALA A 41 19.48 -6.69 18.55
N LEU A 42 19.88 -5.41 18.43
CA LEU A 42 19.20 -4.45 17.57
C LEU A 42 19.25 -4.84 16.07
N GLY A 43 20.39 -5.37 15.60
CA GLY A 43 20.50 -5.85 14.22
C GLY A 43 19.63 -7.08 13.95
N ARG A 44 19.55 -8.03 14.89
CA ARG A 44 18.63 -9.17 14.78
C ARG A 44 17.17 -8.72 14.80
N ASP A 45 16.82 -7.77 15.68
CA ASP A 45 15.47 -7.24 15.78
C ASP A 45 15.03 -6.55 14.50
N TRP A 46 15.95 -5.89 13.78
CA TRP A 46 15.66 -5.28 12.48
C TRP A 46 15.29 -6.31 11.41
N LEU A 47 16.03 -7.41 11.31
CA LEU A 47 15.67 -8.51 10.39
C LEU A 47 14.36 -9.18 10.80
N ALA A 48 14.19 -9.45 12.10
CA ALA A 48 12.97 -10.08 12.62
C ALA A 48 11.73 -9.20 12.40
N ALA A 49 11.85 -7.88 12.56
CA ALA A 49 10.77 -6.93 12.27
C ALA A 49 10.40 -6.96 10.78
N ALA A 50 11.39 -7.00 9.89
CA ALA A 50 11.22 -7.09 8.45
C ALA A 50 10.39 -8.33 8.08
N GLU A 51 10.79 -9.49 8.59
CA GLU A 51 10.14 -10.77 8.34
C GLU A 51 8.73 -10.83 8.93
N LYS A 52 8.58 -10.47 10.22
CA LYS A 52 7.28 -10.46 10.90
C LYS A 52 6.26 -9.57 10.17
N SER A 53 6.70 -8.43 9.64
CA SER A 53 5.81 -7.53 8.89
C SER A 53 5.26 -8.19 7.62
N LEU A 54 6.05 -9.01 6.93
CA LEU A 54 5.62 -9.74 5.73
C LEU A 54 4.77 -10.97 6.04
N GLN A 55 4.98 -11.60 7.20
CA GLN A 55 4.20 -12.76 7.65
C GLN A 55 2.79 -12.38 8.12
N SER A 56 2.63 -11.20 8.72
CA SER A 56 1.33 -10.74 9.26
C SER A 56 1.05 -9.27 8.92
N PRO A 57 0.94 -8.91 7.63
CA PRO A 57 0.62 -7.55 7.22
C PRO A 57 -0.83 -7.20 7.58
N LEU A 58 -1.08 -5.95 7.97
CA LEU A 58 -2.46 -5.47 8.13
C LEU A 58 -3.07 -5.18 6.76
N THR A 59 -4.38 -5.38 6.64
CA THR A 59 -5.08 -5.17 5.37
C THR A 59 -5.54 -3.73 5.24
N VAL A 60 -5.39 -3.14 4.04
CA VAL A 60 -5.91 -1.82 3.69
C VAL A 60 -6.61 -1.87 2.34
N SER A 61 -7.58 -0.99 2.13
CA SER A 61 -8.22 -0.80 0.83
C SER A 61 -7.64 0.44 0.16
N ILE A 62 -7.33 0.35 -1.12
CA ILE A 62 -6.86 1.49 -1.92
C ILE A 62 -8.05 2.23 -2.55
N PRO A 63 -8.01 3.57 -2.65
CA PRO A 63 -6.90 4.45 -2.29
C PRO A 63 -6.70 4.56 -0.77
N TYR A 64 -5.45 4.54 -0.33
CA TYR A 64 -5.05 4.55 1.07
C TYR A 64 -4.08 5.69 1.34
N LYS A 65 -4.22 6.34 2.50
CA LYS A 65 -3.27 7.34 2.99
C LYS A 65 -3.08 7.16 4.48
N GLU A 66 -1.84 7.24 4.94
CA GLU A 66 -1.53 7.34 6.35
C GLU A 66 -0.30 8.21 6.60
N THR A 67 -0.22 8.74 7.82
CA THR A 67 0.98 9.36 8.35
C THR A 67 1.43 8.57 9.58
N GLY A 68 2.66 8.07 9.58
CA GLY A 68 3.22 7.26 10.65
C GLY A 68 4.53 7.80 11.20
N TYR A 69 5.01 7.15 12.26
CA TYR A 69 6.26 7.53 12.93
C TYR A 69 7.10 6.29 13.24
N PHE A 70 8.38 6.36 12.90
CA PHE A 70 9.38 5.39 13.32
C PHE A 70 10.26 5.99 14.43
N PRO A 71 10.35 5.35 15.61
CA PRO A 71 11.25 5.76 16.67
C PRO A 71 12.68 5.23 16.45
N ALA A 72 13.70 6.04 16.76
CA ALA A 72 15.10 5.61 16.68
C ALA A 72 15.43 4.49 17.68
N SER A 73 14.68 4.39 18.78
CA SER A 73 14.95 3.44 19.87
C SER A 73 14.47 2.02 19.60
N GLN A 74 13.78 1.76 18.48
CA GLN A 74 13.20 0.46 18.21
C GLN A 74 13.36 0.09 16.73
N ALA A 75 13.88 -1.11 16.47
CA ALA A 75 13.85 -1.68 15.14
C ALA A 75 12.41 -2.06 14.78
N MET A 76 11.85 -1.40 13.77
CA MET A 76 10.45 -1.57 13.36
C MET A 76 10.35 -1.75 11.86
N ALA A 77 9.30 -2.46 11.45
CA ALA A 77 8.83 -2.49 10.07
C ALA A 77 7.30 -2.51 10.08
N THR A 78 6.69 -1.98 9.03
CA THR A 78 5.25 -2.06 8.82
C THR A 78 4.97 -2.56 7.41
N ALA A 79 3.92 -3.34 7.25
CA ALA A 79 3.49 -3.78 5.93
C ALA A 79 1.97 -3.64 5.77
N PHE A 80 1.57 -3.37 4.53
CA PHE A 80 0.19 -3.15 4.12
C PHE A 80 -0.16 -4.15 3.03
N ARG A 81 -1.16 -4.99 3.30
CA ARG A 81 -1.73 -5.91 2.31
C ARG A 81 -2.93 -5.25 1.65
N PHE A 82 -2.96 -5.21 0.33
CA PHE A 82 -4.09 -4.65 -0.43
C PHE A 82 -4.29 -5.41 -1.73
N GLN A 83 -5.51 -5.40 -2.25
CA GLN A 83 -5.84 -6.00 -3.53
C GLN A 83 -5.74 -4.96 -4.64
N ALA A 84 -5.28 -5.36 -5.82
CA ALA A 84 -5.39 -4.56 -7.02
C ALA A 84 -5.83 -5.44 -8.19
N ALA A 85 -6.62 -4.87 -9.11
CA ALA A 85 -7.16 -5.58 -10.26
C ALA A 85 -6.25 -5.43 -11.47
N ARG A 86 -6.13 -6.51 -12.25
CA ARG A 86 -5.40 -6.59 -13.52
C ARG A 86 -5.71 -5.40 -14.40
N GLY A 87 -4.68 -4.85 -15.03
CA GLY A 87 -4.78 -3.67 -15.87
C GLY A 87 -4.78 -2.35 -15.11
N SER A 88 -4.88 -2.36 -13.78
CA SER A 88 -4.61 -1.16 -12.99
C SER A 88 -3.11 -0.86 -12.94
N LYS A 89 -2.76 0.38 -12.64
CA LYS A 89 -1.42 0.82 -12.27
C LYS A 89 -1.44 1.32 -10.84
N ILE A 90 -0.76 0.59 -9.95
CA ILE A 90 -0.52 1.01 -8.58
C ILE A 90 0.44 2.19 -8.60
N SER A 91 0.16 3.21 -7.80
CA SER A 91 1.03 4.36 -7.56
C SER A 91 1.29 4.47 -6.07
N ILE A 92 2.56 4.44 -5.69
CA ILE A 92 3.02 4.56 -4.31
C ILE A 92 3.78 5.85 -4.19
N ASP A 93 3.20 6.80 -3.46
CA ASP A 93 3.81 8.07 -3.12
C ASP A 93 4.22 8.06 -1.65
N PHE A 94 5.41 8.60 -1.37
CA PHE A 94 6.01 8.58 -0.05
C PHE A 94 6.72 9.90 0.21
N SER A 95 6.52 10.44 1.41
CA SER A 95 7.25 11.60 1.91
C SER A 95 7.64 11.39 3.36
N LYS A 96 8.65 12.14 3.83
CA LYS A 96 9.27 11.95 5.14
C LYS A 96 9.68 13.24 5.82
N LYS A 97 9.88 13.15 7.13
CA LYS A 97 10.47 14.18 7.98
C LYS A 97 11.31 13.52 9.08
N PRO A 98 12.60 13.88 9.27
CA PRO A 98 13.36 14.89 8.51
C PRO A 98 13.59 14.47 7.05
N SER A 99 13.88 15.44 6.18
CA SER A 99 14.15 15.18 4.75
C SER A 99 15.53 14.57 4.50
N LYS A 100 16.47 14.74 5.44
CA LYS A 100 17.82 14.15 5.43
C LYS A 100 17.98 13.17 6.58
N ASP A 101 18.94 12.25 6.44
CA ASP A 101 19.37 11.32 7.49
C ASP A 101 18.24 10.47 8.09
N PHE A 102 17.28 10.13 7.24
CA PHE A 102 16.16 9.26 7.57
C PHE A 102 15.75 8.49 6.32
N THR A 103 16.37 7.35 6.09
CA THR A 103 16.06 6.48 4.96
C THR A 103 15.03 5.42 5.37
N VAL A 104 14.04 5.21 4.51
CA VAL A 104 13.02 4.17 4.60
C VAL A 104 13.05 3.36 3.32
N TYR A 105 13.22 2.06 3.47
CA TYR A 105 13.17 1.11 2.37
C TYR A 105 11.74 0.68 2.12
N ILE A 106 11.38 0.64 0.84
CA ILE A 106 10.03 0.36 0.37
C ILE A 106 10.10 -0.83 -0.56
N ASP A 107 9.42 -1.92 -0.23
CA ASP A 107 9.40 -3.13 -1.04
C ASP A 107 7.95 -3.52 -1.37
N LEU A 108 7.66 -3.72 -2.65
CA LEU A 108 6.37 -4.19 -3.15
C LEU A 108 6.48 -5.66 -3.54
N TRP A 109 5.72 -6.48 -2.84
CA TRP A 109 5.64 -7.92 -3.03
C TRP A 109 4.30 -8.31 -3.63
N GLU A 110 4.30 -9.32 -4.48
CA GLU A 110 3.13 -10.09 -4.86
C GLU A 110 2.82 -11.13 -3.78
N ASP A 111 1.55 -11.27 -3.41
CA ASP A 111 1.06 -12.26 -2.44
C ASP A 111 -0.08 -13.07 -3.06
N GLN A 112 0.29 -14.05 -3.89
CA GLN A 112 -0.64 -15.02 -4.46
C GLN A 112 -0.82 -16.22 -3.52
N GLU A 113 -2.06 -16.65 -3.32
CA GLU A 113 -2.37 -17.81 -2.50
C GLU A 113 -1.71 -19.07 -3.06
N GLY A 114 -1.05 -19.85 -2.20
CA GLY A 114 -0.35 -21.08 -2.59
C GLY A 114 1.02 -20.88 -3.24
N HIS A 115 1.52 -19.64 -3.35
CA HIS A 115 2.82 -19.32 -3.92
C HIS A 115 3.70 -18.53 -2.94
N ASP A 116 5.02 -18.65 -3.11
CA ASP A 116 5.97 -17.81 -2.39
C ASP A 116 5.83 -16.34 -2.82
N LYS A 117 5.97 -15.44 -1.85
CA LYS A 117 5.92 -13.99 -2.11
C LYS A 117 7.04 -13.60 -3.06
N ARG A 118 6.70 -12.88 -4.13
CA ARG A 118 7.65 -12.44 -5.16
C ARG A 118 7.89 -10.95 -5.04
N LEU A 119 9.14 -10.52 -4.88
CA LEU A 119 9.50 -9.11 -4.90
C LEU A 119 9.36 -8.58 -6.34
N LEU A 120 8.50 -7.57 -6.52
CA LEU A 120 8.16 -7.02 -7.83
C LEU A 120 8.85 -5.70 -8.11
N ALA A 121 8.88 -4.83 -7.11
CA ALA A 121 9.47 -3.50 -7.19
C ALA A 121 9.96 -3.08 -5.82
N TYR A 122 10.89 -2.15 -5.81
CA TYR A 122 11.44 -1.59 -4.57
C TYR A 122 11.94 -0.17 -4.83
N ALA A 123 12.00 0.61 -3.76
CA ALA A 123 12.54 1.96 -3.76
C ALA A 123 13.14 2.27 -2.38
N ASP A 124 13.90 3.36 -2.29
CA ASP A 124 14.13 4.05 -1.04
C ASP A 124 13.36 5.39 -1.03
N THR A 125 13.59 6.21 -0.02
CA THR A 125 12.92 7.52 0.15
C THR A 125 13.18 8.54 -0.97
N ASN A 126 14.12 8.27 -1.88
CA ASN A 126 14.42 9.11 -3.04
C ASN A 126 13.79 8.57 -4.34
N GLY A 127 13.27 7.33 -4.31
CA GLY A 127 12.72 6.63 -5.47
C GLY A 127 11.20 6.74 -5.63
N THR A 128 10.54 7.69 -4.97
CA THR A 128 9.06 7.84 -4.99
C THR A 128 8.60 9.13 -5.69
N PRO A 129 7.43 9.12 -6.38
CA PRO A 129 6.54 7.98 -6.52
C PRO A 129 7.09 6.91 -7.47
N PHE A 130 6.79 5.65 -7.18
CA PHE A 130 7.02 4.56 -8.14
C PHE A 130 5.69 3.89 -8.51
N HIS A 131 5.68 3.26 -9.68
CA HIS A 131 4.51 2.67 -10.27
C HIS A 131 4.71 1.19 -10.55
N HIS A 132 3.64 0.41 -10.43
CA HIS A 132 3.62 -1.00 -10.82
C HIS A 132 2.33 -1.29 -11.57
N GLU A 133 2.44 -1.88 -12.76
CA GLU A 133 1.28 -2.35 -13.51
C GLU A 133 0.85 -3.71 -12.99
N VAL A 134 -0.44 -3.88 -12.79
CA VAL A 134 -1.03 -5.08 -12.19
C VAL A 134 -1.28 -6.09 -13.30
N ASP A 135 -0.55 -7.19 -13.30
CA ASP A 135 -0.65 -8.24 -14.31
C ASP A 135 -1.78 -9.23 -14.04
N ASP A 136 -2.14 -9.44 -12.76
CA ASP A 136 -3.15 -10.40 -12.30
C ASP A 136 -4.00 -9.83 -11.16
N ASP A 137 -5.23 -10.31 -11.02
CA ASP A 137 -6.12 -9.98 -9.91
C ASP A 137 -5.61 -10.64 -8.62
N THR A 138 -4.78 -9.93 -7.86
CA THR A 138 -4.10 -10.51 -6.70
C THR A 138 -3.93 -9.52 -5.55
N PHE A 139 -3.39 -10.02 -4.44
CA PHE A 139 -2.93 -9.21 -3.32
C PHE A 139 -1.47 -8.82 -3.48
N TYR A 140 -1.19 -7.64 -2.96
CA TYR A 140 0.14 -7.05 -2.88
C TYR A 140 0.45 -6.72 -1.43
N ILE A 141 1.73 -6.79 -1.06
CA ILE A 141 2.23 -6.35 0.23
C ILE A 141 3.26 -5.26 0.02
N LEU A 142 2.99 -4.07 0.55
CA LEU A 142 3.95 -2.98 0.61
C LEU A 142 4.59 -2.93 1.99
N ARG A 143 5.88 -3.20 2.09
CA ARG A 143 6.66 -3.05 3.33
C ARG A 143 7.35 -1.70 3.36
N LEU A 144 7.33 -1.05 4.53
CA LEU A 144 8.14 0.11 4.87
C LEU A 144 9.03 -0.25 6.07
N GLN A 145 10.32 0.06 5.96
CA GLN A 145 11.27 -0.16 7.04
C GLN A 145 12.37 0.90 7.06
N PRO A 146 12.54 1.66 8.16
CA PRO A 146 13.63 2.61 8.29
C PRO A 146 14.98 1.90 8.48
N GLU A 147 16.06 2.62 8.24
CA GLU A 147 17.38 2.26 8.75
C GLU A 147 17.41 2.24 10.30
N LEU A 148 18.40 1.54 10.86
CA LEU A 148 18.57 1.48 12.31
C LEU A 148 18.91 2.84 12.91
N LEU A 149 18.42 3.08 14.13
CA LEU A 149 18.73 4.28 14.95
C LEU A 149 18.28 5.61 14.33
N SER A 150 17.39 5.59 13.35
CA SER A 150 16.79 6.79 12.77
C SER A 150 15.34 6.97 13.23
N ALA A 151 14.99 8.22 13.53
CA ALA A 151 13.63 8.61 13.88
C ALA A 151 13.04 9.52 12.82
N GLY A 152 11.78 9.30 12.47
CA GLY A 152 11.10 10.19 11.54
C GLY A 152 9.64 9.88 11.32
N GLU A 153 8.92 10.90 10.88
CA GLU A 153 7.57 10.81 10.38
C GLU A 153 7.59 10.47 8.90
N TYR A 154 6.61 9.70 8.43
CA TYR A 154 6.37 9.46 7.02
C TYR A 154 4.92 9.69 6.66
N THR A 155 4.65 10.04 5.41
CA THR A 155 3.31 9.96 4.82
C THR A 155 3.36 9.05 3.61
N LEU A 156 2.54 8.01 3.64
CA LEU A 156 2.37 7.03 2.58
C LEU A 156 1.03 7.28 1.89
N THR A 157 1.02 7.27 0.57
CA THR A 157 -0.21 7.23 -0.25
C THR A 157 -0.12 6.10 -1.26
N ILE A 158 -1.10 5.21 -1.25
CA ILE A 158 -1.25 4.13 -2.22
C ILE A 158 -2.53 4.39 -3.02
N THR A 159 -2.42 4.52 -4.34
CA THR A 159 -3.57 4.65 -5.23
C THR A 159 -3.47 3.65 -6.38
N SER A 160 -4.58 3.44 -7.08
CA SER A 160 -4.60 2.73 -8.35
C SER A 160 -5.33 3.57 -9.40
N GLY A 161 -4.77 3.60 -10.60
CA GLY A 161 -5.41 4.18 -11.76
C GLY A 161 -5.31 3.27 -12.98
N PRO A 162 -5.71 3.74 -14.17
CA PRO A 162 -5.59 2.96 -15.39
C PRO A 162 -4.13 2.79 -15.82
N SER A 163 -3.78 1.63 -16.38
CA SER A 163 -2.46 1.39 -17.00
C SER A 163 -2.38 1.84 -18.46
N LEU A 164 -3.51 2.16 -19.08
CA LEU A 164 -3.64 2.64 -20.45
C LEU A 164 -4.41 3.97 -20.47
N ALA A 165 -4.14 4.82 -21.45
CA ALA A 165 -4.92 6.02 -21.65
C ALA A 165 -6.36 5.70 -22.09
N PHE A 166 -7.27 6.66 -21.94
CA PHE A 166 -8.65 6.48 -22.38
C PHE A 166 -8.75 6.59 -23.92
N PRO A 167 -9.39 5.64 -24.62
CA PRO A 167 -9.30 5.52 -26.09
C PRO A 167 -10.19 6.47 -26.89
N VAL A 168 -11.08 7.24 -26.26
CA VAL A 168 -11.99 8.17 -26.96
C VAL A 168 -12.09 9.48 -26.20
N ALA A 169 -11.71 10.59 -26.83
CA ALA A 169 -11.82 11.91 -26.21
C ALA A 169 -13.28 12.22 -25.83
N GLY A 170 -13.56 12.40 -24.53
CA GLY A 170 -14.91 12.72 -24.02
C GLY A 170 -15.95 11.59 -24.14
N GLY A 171 -15.54 10.37 -24.53
CA GLY A 171 -16.44 9.22 -24.65
C GLY A 171 -16.97 8.72 -23.31
N LYS A 172 -18.08 7.96 -23.35
CA LYS A 172 -18.72 7.39 -22.16
C LYS A 172 -18.79 5.87 -22.26
N MET A 173 -18.20 5.16 -21.30
CA MET A 173 -18.35 3.71 -21.16
C MET A 173 -19.78 3.37 -20.73
N GLN A 174 -20.49 2.53 -21.48
CA GLN A 174 -21.88 2.16 -21.14
C GLN A 174 -22.24 0.68 -21.36
N SER A 175 -21.54 -0.04 -22.24
CA SER A 175 -21.68 -1.50 -22.35
C SER A 175 -20.39 -2.17 -21.90
N PHE A 176 -20.45 -2.90 -20.79
CA PHE A 176 -19.27 -3.47 -20.15
C PHE A 176 -19.06 -4.94 -20.53
N TRP A 177 -17.92 -5.47 -20.09
CA TRP A 177 -17.56 -6.86 -20.21
C TRP A 177 -18.69 -7.81 -19.78
N GLY A 178 -18.84 -8.93 -20.48
CA GLY A 178 -19.80 -9.98 -20.13
C GLY A 178 -21.26 -9.67 -20.49
N ALA A 179 -21.58 -8.46 -20.97
CA ALA A 179 -22.94 -8.12 -21.40
C ALA A 179 -23.43 -9.08 -22.51
N ALA A 180 -24.71 -9.47 -22.44
CA ALA A 180 -25.32 -10.34 -23.44
C ALA A 180 -25.37 -9.67 -24.83
N ARG A 181 -25.07 -10.43 -25.87
CA ARG A 181 -25.00 -9.97 -27.25
C ARG A 181 -25.62 -11.00 -28.18
N ASP A 182 -26.08 -10.55 -29.35
CA ASP A 182 -26.75 -11.38 -30.35
C ASP A 182 -27.85 -12.24 -29.72
N ALA A 183 -28.77 -11.59 -28.99
CA ALA A 183 -29.85 -12.24 -28.24
C ALA A 183 -29.39 -13.29 -27.20
N GLY A 184 -28.16 -13.15 -26.67
CA GLY A 184 -27.60 -14.05 -25.65
C GLY A 184 -26.69 -15.14 -26.21
N ALA A 185 -26.46 -15.19 -27.52
CA ALA A 185 -25.58 -16.17 -28.15
C ALA A 185 -24.08 -15.92 -27.88
N ARG A 186 -23.70 -14.69 -27.52
CA ARG A 186 -22.31 -14.37 -27.13
C ARG A 186 -22.27 -13.44 -25.92
N GLN A 187 -21.15 -13.45 -25.22
CA GLN A 187 -20.80 -12.45 -24.21
C GLN A 187 -19.95 -11.34 -24.85
N HIS A 188 -20.04 -10.14 -24.28
CA HIS A 188 -19.27 -9.00 -24.74
C HIS A 188 -17.80 -9.06 -24.27
N GLU A 189 -16.89 -9.32 -25.19
CA GLU A 189 -15.43 -9.38 -24.95
C GLU A 189 -14.75 -8.01 -25.10
N GLY A 190 -15.30 -6.99 -24.43
CA GLY A 190 -14.76 -5.63 -24.52
C GLY A 190 -15.61 -4.61 -23.75
N ILE A 191 -15.41 -3.33 -24.08
CA ILE A 191 -16.21 -2.21 -23.59
C ILE A 191 -16.63 -1.34 -24.78
N ASP A 192 -17.92 -0.97 -24.82
CA ASP A 192 -18.40 0.02 -25.78
C ASP A 192 -18.37 1.41 -25.16
N ILE A 193 -17.72 2.31 -25.90
CA ILE A 193 -17.47 3.69 -25.50
C ILE A 193 -18.23 4.58 -26.50
N PHE A 194 -19.36 5.10 -26.04
CA PHE A 194 -20.24 5.91 -26.85
C PHE A 194 -19.69 7.33 -27.00
N ALA A 195 -19.67 7.80 -28.24
CA ALA A 195 -19.31 9.15 -28.62
C ALA A 195 -19.94 9.47 -29.99
N PRO A 196 -20.10 10.76 -30.36
CA PRO A 196 -20.56 11.13 -31.69
C PRO A 196 -19.77 10.45 -32.80
N LYS A 197 -20.45 10.11 -33.91
CA LYS A 197 -19.78 9.65 -35.12
C LYS A 197 -18.76 10.72 -35.57
N GLY A 198 -17.56 10.27 -35.96
CA GLY A 198 -16.47 11.17 -36.33
C GLY A 198 -15.57 11.59 -35.15
N THR A 199 -15.91 11.26 -33.90
CA THR A 199 -15.02 11.54 -32.75
C THR A 199 -13.70 10.76 -32.89
N PRO A 200 -12.54 11.38 -32.62
CA PRO A 200 -11.26 10.69 -32.65
C PRO A 200 -11.17 9.51 -31.66
N THR A 201 -10.70 8.38 -32.16
CA THR A 201 -10.24 7.23 -31.36
C THR A 201 -8.72 7.32 -31.24
N LEU A 202 -8.21 7.18 -30.02
CA LEU A 202 -6.84 7.51 -29.66
C LEU A 202 -6.04 6.24 -29.32
N ALA A 203 -4.76 6.25 -29.67
CA ALA A 203 -3.80 5.26 -29.22
C ALA A 203 -3.69 5.31 -27.68
N VAL A 204 -4.02 4.20 -27.01
CA VAL A 204 -4.04 4.16 -25.55
C VAL A 204 -2.66 3.95 -24.91
N ALA A 205 -1.66 3.65 -25.74
CA ALA A 205 -0.26 3.52 -25.37
C ALA A 205 0.61 3.72 -26.60
N ASP A 206 1.89 4.01 -26.39
CA ASP A 206 2.93 3.93 -27.42
C ASP A 206 2.97 2.51 -27.97
N GLY A 207 3.07 2.35 -29.28
CA GLY A 207 2.98 1.03 -29.89
C GLY A 207 3.08 0.99 -31.40
N LEU A 208 2.91 -0.22 -31.92
CA LEU A 208 2.94 -0.52 -33.35
C LEU A 208 1.55 -0.96 -33.82
N VAL A 209 1.06 -0.35 -34.90
CA VAL A 209 -0.16 -0.78 -35.57
C VAL A 209 0.12 -2.10 -36.30
N ARG A 210 -0.47 -3.19 -35.82
CA ARG A 210 -0.25 -4.55 -36.36
C ARG A 210 -1.22 -4.93 -37.47
N ARG A 211 -2.43 -4.37 -37.45
CA ARG A 211 -3.45 -4.67 -38.46
C ARG A 211 -4.41 -3.50 -38.62
N VAL A 212 -4.75 -3.22 -39.88
CA VAL A 212 -5.82 -2.30 -40.28
C VAL A 212 -6.63 -3.04 -41.33
N GLY A 213 -7.95 -3.10 -41.20
CA GLY A 213 -8.78 -3.81 -42.17
C GLY A 213 -10.26 -3.77 -41.87
N THR A 214 -11.03 -4.59 -42.58
CA THR A 214 -12.48 -4.69 -42.40
C THR A 214 -12.86 -6.14 -42.14
N ASN A 215 -13.80 -6.38 -41.21
CA ASN A 215 -14.40 -7.70 -40.98
C ASN A 215 -15.91 -7.58 -40.71
N ASN A 216 -16.62 -8.71 -40.69
CA ASN A 216 -18.08 -8.72 -40.57
C ASN A 216 -18.59 -8.20 -39.22
N LEU A 217 -17.93 -8.57 -38.12
CA LEU A 217 -18.38 -8.20 -36.78
C LEU A 217 -17.99 -6.76 -36.42
N GLY A 218 -16.69 -6.47 -36.39
CA GLY A 218 -16.15 -5.16 -36.03
C GLY A 218 -16.21 -4.10 -37.12
N GLY A 219 -16.57 -4.45 -38.36
CA GLY A 219 -16.55 -3.47 -39.45
C GLY A 219 -15.12 -3.03 -39.73
N LYS A 220 -14.87 -1.71 -39.77
CA LYS A 220 -13.52 -1.16 -39.91
C LYS A 220 -12.80 -1.21 -38.56
N VAL A 221 -11.60 -1.81 -38.56
CA VAL A 221 -10.88 -2.14 -37.32
C VAL A 221 -9.40 -1.76 -37.35
N VAL A 222 -8.84 -1.45 -36.19
CA VAL A 222 -7.39 -1.26 -35.98
C VAL A 222 -6.94 -2.15 -34.82
N PHE A 223 -5.81 -2.83 -34.99
CA PHE A 223 -5.12 -3.54 -33.92
C PHE A 223 -3.81 -2.83 -33.58
N LEU A 224 -3.68 -2.40 -32.33
CA LEU A 224 -2.49 -1.79 -31.76
C LEU A 224 -1.79 -2.78 -30.84
N ARG A 225 -0.47 -2.93 -31.00
CA ARG A 225 0.39 -3.68 -30.08
C ARG A 225 1.20 -2.67 -29.26
N PRO A 226 0.87 -2.43 -27.98
CA PRO A 226 1.64 -1.52 -27.13
C PRO A 226 3.08 -1.99 -26.98
N GLU A 227 4.00 -1.05 -26.80
CA GLU A 227 5.36 -1.36 -26.38
C GLU A 227 5.35 -1.95 -24.96
N LYS A 228 6.25 -2.91 -24.68
CA LYS A 228 6.52 -3.49 -23.35
C LYS A 228 5.37 -4.23 -22.64
N LYS A 229 4.16 -4.24 -23.17
CA LYS A 229 3.06 -5.10 -22.69
C LYS A 229 3.00 -6.38 -23.52
N ASP A 230 2.25 -7.41 -23.13
CA ASP A 230 1.97 -8.57 -23.99
C ASP A 230 0.47 -8.75 -24.28
N VAL A 231 -0.11 -7.69 -24.87
CA VAL A 231 -1.51 -7.62 -25.23
C VAL A 231 -1.70 -7.01 -26.61
N SER A 232 -2.74 -7.40 -27.32
CA SER A 232 -3.23 -6.75 -28.52
C SER A 232 -4.49 -5.95 -28.22
N ILE A 233 -4.51 -4.69 -28.65
CA ILE A 233 -5.62 -3.77 -28.41
C ILE A 233 -6.42 -3.64 -29.70
N TYR A 234 -7.73 -3.82 -29.59
CA TYR A 234 -8.66 -3.86 -30.71
C TYR A 234 -9.59 -2.66 -30.68
N TYR A 235 -9.64 -1.93 -31.79
CA TYR A 235 -10.54 -0.83 -32.03
C TYR A 235 -11.48 -1.21 -33.16
N ALA A 236 -12.79 -1.17 -32.93
CA ALA A 236 -13.79 -1.57 -33.91
C ALA A 236 -14.94 -0.57 -34.07
N HIS A 237 -15.80 -0.87 -35.04
CA HIS A 237 -16.92 -0.05 -35.49
C HIS A 237 -16.51 1.31 -36.06
N LEU A 238 -15.26 1.47 -36.48
CA LEU A 238 -14.74 2.76 -36.94
C LEU A 238 -15.47 3.24 -38.20
N ASP A 239 -15.63 4.55 -38.34
CA ASP A 239 -16.07 5.15 -39.59
C ASP A 239 -14.90 5.32 -40.58
N THR A 240 -13.74 5.71 -40.04
CA THR A 240 -12.50 5.94 -40.82
C THR A 240 -11.31 5.38 -40.05
N GLN A 241 -10.37 4.77 -40.77
CA GLN A 241 -9.06 4.37 -40.26
C GLN A 241 -8.04 5.39 -40.76
N LEU A 242 -7.24 5.96 -39.84
CA LEU A 242 -6.30 7.04 -40.14
C LEU A 242 -4.83 6.60 -40.02
N VAL A 243 -4.61 5.30 -39.87
CA VAL A 243 -3.28 4.70 -39.70
C VAL A 243 -3.08 3.54 -40.66
N ALA A 244 -1.81 3.16 -40.87
CA ALA A 244 -1.41 2.03 -41.70
C ALA A 244 -0.72 0.93 -40.88
N VAL A 245 -0.71 -0.30 -41.40
CA VAL A 245 0.06 -1.40 -40.81
C VAL A 245 1.55 -1.04 -40.79
N GLY A 246 2.22 -1.31 -39.67
CA GLY A 246 3.64 -0.99 -39.47
C GLY A 246 3.89 0.44 -38.97
N GLN A 247 2.85 1.27 -38.84
CA GLN A 247 2.99 2.61 -38.27
C GLN A 247 3.23 2.53 -36.76
N THR A 248 4.28 3.19 -36.28
CA THR A 248 4.48 3.46 -34.86
C THR A 248 3.63 4.66 -34.46
N VAL A 249 2.97 4.56 -33.30
CA VAL A 249 2.12 5.62 -32.74
C VAL A 249 2.53 5.93 -31.31
N LYS A 250 2.26 7.16 -30.89
CA LYS A 250 2.39 7.64 -29.52
C LYS A 250 1.03 7.69 -28.84
N THR A 251 1.05 7.54 -27.52
CA THR A 251 -0.15 7.68 -26.69
C THR A 251 -0.85 8.99 -27.00
N GLY A 252 -2.13 8.92 -27.37
CA GLY A 252 -2.93 10.08 -27.79
C GLY A 252 -3.00 10.33 -29.31
N ASP A 253 -2.19 9.66 -30.13
CA ASP A 253 -2.31 9.75 -31.59
C ASP A 253 -3.66 9.23 -32.06
N THR A 254 -4.24 9.85 -33.09
CA THR A 254 -5.53 9.41 -33.62
C THR A 254 -5.36 8.20 -34.54
N LEU A 255 -6.02 7.09 -34.20
CA LEU A 255 -5.98 5.85 -34.98
C LEU A 255 -7.09 5.78 -36.04
N GLY A 256 -8.20 6.45 -35.77
CA GLY A 256 -9.41 6.42 -36.58
C GLY A 256 -10.52 7.23 -35.94
N LEU A 257 -11.68 7.22 -36.56
CA LEU A 257 -12.85 7.96 -36.10
C LEU A 257 -13.98 7.01 -35.69
N VAL A 258 -14.66 7.33 -34.59
CA VAL A 258 -15.83 6.60 -34.09
C VAL A 258 -16.89 6.50 -35.18
N GLY A 259 -17.49 5.32 -35.30
CA GLY A 259 -18.53 5.04 -36.28
C GLY A 259 -19.55 4.04 -35.76
N ASN A 260 -20.16 3.34 -36.70
CA ASN A 260 -21.10 2.25 -36.45
C ASN A 260 -21.02 1.19 -37.57
N THR A 261 -19.80 0.89 -38.04
CA THR A 261 -19.60 -0.12 -39.09
C THR A 261 -19.62 -1.55 -38.51
N GLY A 262 -19.78 -2.57 -39.38
CA GLY A 262 -19.91 -3.96 -38.93
C GLY A 262 -21.31 -4.24 -38.37
N ASN A 263 -21.38 -5.06 -37.32
CA ASN A 263 -22.65 -5.41 -36.67
C ASN A 263 -23.25 -4.29 -35.81
N ALA A 264 -22.54 -3.17 -35.62
CA ALA A 264 -23.08 -1.96 -34.99
C ALA A 264 -23.95 -1.12 -35.94
N ARG A 265 -24.05 -1.48 -37.22
CA ARG A 265 -24.80 -0.74 -38.24
C ARG A 265 -26.27 -0.60 -37.83
N GLY A 266 -26.80 0.62 -37.93
CA GLY A 266 -28.17 0.95 -37.52
C GLY A 266 -28.32 1.28 -36.04
N GLY A 267 -27.29 1.04 -35.23
CA GLY A 267 -27.23 1.46 -33.83
C GLY A 267 -26.53 2.81 -33.62
N ASN A 268 -26.48 3.22 -32.35
CA ASN A 268 -25.78 4.42 -31.90
C ASN A 268 -24.26 4.30 -32.13
N PRO A 269 -23.58 5.34 -32.64
CA PRO A 269 -22.13 5.33 -32.83
C PRO A 269 -21.37 5.10 -31.52
N HIS A 270 -20.37 4.22 -31.56
CA HIS A 270 -19.50 3.90 -30.44
C HIS A 270 -18.19 3.27 -30.93
N LEU A 271 -17.17 3.31 -30.09
CA LEU A 271 -16.00 2.46 -30.22
C LEU A 271 -16.26 1.17 -29.43
N HIS A 272 -16.16 0.01 -30.08
CA HIS A 272 -15.93 -1.23 -29.34
C HIS A 272 -14.41 -1.38 -29.11
N PHE A 273 -14.03 -1.44 -27.83
CA PHE A 273 -12.64 -1.51 -27.39
C PHE A 273 -12.39 -2.85 -26.70
N GLY A 274 -11.45 -3.63 -27.23
CA GLY A 274 -11.09 -4.94 -26.68
C GLY A 274 -9.59 -5.05 -26.37
N ILE A 275 -9.25 -5.87 -25.39
CA ILE A 275 -7.86 -6.22 -25.05
C ILE A 275 -7.74 -7.74 -25.10
N TYR A 276 -6.72 -8.24 -25.79
CA TYR A 276 -6.50 -9.67 -25.99
C TYR A 276 -5.08 -10.02 -25.57
N GLY A 277 -4.93 -10.90 -24.58
CA GLY A 277 -3.65 -11.48 -24.17
C GLY A 277 -3.49 -12.94 -24.65
N ASN A 278 -2.44 -13.61 -24.20
CA ASN A 278 -2.17 -15.01 -24.59
C ASN A 278 -3.26 -16.00 -24.15
N GLY A 279 -4.02 -15.67 -23.10
CA GLY A 279 -5.14 -16.49 -22.60
C GLY A 279 -6.52 -16.13 -23.17
N GLY A 280 -6.59 -15.21 -24.14
CA GLY A 280 -7.86 -14.74 -24.72
C GLY A 280 -8.18 -13.29 -24.36
N ALA A 281 -9.47 -12.94 -24.46
CA ALA A 281 -9.95 -11.59 -24.17
C ALA A 281 -9.84 -11.26 -22.67
N LEU A 282 -9.49 -10.01 -22.37
CA LEU A 282 -9.36 -9.46 -21.02
C LEU A 282 -10.38 -8.34 -20.83
N ASP A 283 -10.94 -8.20 -19.63
CA ASP A 283 -11.81 -7.07 -19.30
C ASP A 283 -11.02 -5.75 -19.39
N PRO A 284 -11.37 -4.83 -20.32
CA PRO A 284 -10.66 -3.57 -20.47
C PRO A 284 -10.89 -2.57 -19.33
N PHE A 285 -11.89 -2.77 -18.45
CA PHE A 285 -12.38 -1.75 -17.53
C PHE A 285 -11.27 -1.11 -16.71
N HIS A 286 -10.49 -1.93 -16.00
CA HIS A 286 -9.41 -1.45 -15.13
C HIS A 286 -8.22 -0.87 -15.91
N PHE A 287 -8.04 -1.28 -17.18
CA PHE A 287 -6.98 -0.74 -18.02
C PHE A 287 -7.20 0.71 -18.41
N ILE A 288 -8.44 1.13 -18.65
CA ILE A 288 -8.75 2.44 -19.24
C ILE A 288 -9.60 3.35 -18.35
N ASN A 289 -10.18 2.85 -17.25
CA ASN A 289 -11.08 3.66 -16.42
C ASN A 289 -10.35 4.90 -15.86
N PRO A 290 -10.72 6.12 -16.27
CA PRO A 290 -10.02 7.34 -15.85
C PRO A 290 -10.32 7.74 -14.40
N ALA A 291 -11.27 7.08 -13.73
CA ALA A 291 -11.66 7.39 -12.37
C ALA A 291 -10.60 6.96 -11.35
N VAL A 292 -9.63 7.84 -11.07
CA VAL A 292 -8.69 7.69 -9.96
C VAL A 292 -9.30 8.29 -8.70
N LYS A 293 -9.63 7.45 -7.72
CA LYS A 293 -10.15 7.91 -6.43
C LYS A 293 -9.03 8.50 -5.58
N LYS A 294 -9.27 9.64 -4.95
CA LYS A 294 -8.36 10.20 -3.94
C LYS A 294 -8.53 9.46 -2.61
N PRO A 295 -7.45 9.23 -1.85
CA PRO A 295 -7.56 8.66 -0.51
C PRO A 295 -8.26 9.65 0.43
N ALA A 296 -8.87 9.12 1.50
CA ALA A 296 -9.38 9.96 2.58
C ALA A 296 -8.22 10.70 3.27
N GLU A 297 -8.43 11.99 3.56
CA GLU A 297 -7.44 12.78 4.30
C GLU A 297 -7.31 12.29 5.74
N VAL A 298 -6.09 12.39 6.28
CA VAL A 298 -5.80 12.04 7.68
C VAL A 298 -6.40 13.13 8.57
N SER A 299 -7.39 12.76 9.39
CA SER A 299 -8.09 13.68 10.29
C SER A 299 -7.77 13.43 11.77
N SER A 300 -7.16 12.30 12.11
CA SER A 300 -6.64 12.02 13.44
C SER A 300 -5.43 12.90 13.80
N GLN A 301 -5.19 13.11 15.09
CA GLN A 301 -4.16 14.02 15.59
C GLN A 301 -2.75 13.42 15.43
N LEU A 302 -1.92 14.04 14.59
CA LEU A 302 -0.55 13.59 14.34
C LEU A 302 0.38 13.77 15.56
N GLY A 303 0.05 14.69 16.48
CA GLY A 303 0.80 14.86 17.73
C GLY A 303 0.76 13.65 18.67
N ALA A 304 -0.07 12.64 18.37
CA ALA A 304 -0.16 11.39 19.10
C ALA A 304 0.87 10.34 18.63
N LEU A 305 1.44 10.49 17.43
CA LEU A 305 2.33 9.49 16.83
C LEU A 305 3.56 9.20 17.72
N GLY A 306 3.92 7.93 17.84
CA GLY A 306 5.00 7.42 18.68
C GLY A 306 4.68 7.35 20.18
N LYS A 307 3.63 8.02 20.65
CA LYS A 307 3.33 8.17 22.08
C LYS A 307 2.46 7.04 22.64
N ALA A 308 2.57 6.86 23.95
CA ALA A 308 1.73 5.98 24.73
C ALA A 308 0.37 6.63 25.05
N TYR A 309 -0.69 5.86 24.84
CA TYR A 309 -2.09 6.20 25.06
C TYR A 309 -2.76 5.02 25.79
N ARG A 310 -4.04 5.20 26.15
CA ARG A 310 -4.91 4.09 26.56
C ARG A 310 -6.22 4.10 25.82
N THR A 311 -6.89 2.96 25.74
CA THR A 311 -8.27 2.89 25.25
C THR A 311 -9.22 3.65 26.19
N SER A 312 -10.19 4.37 25.63
CA SER A 312 -11.20 5.11 26.41
C SER A 312 -12.27 4.19 26.97
N SER A 313 -12.64 3.16 26.19
CA SER A 313 -13.62 2.13 26.52
C SER A 313 -13.16 0.78 25.98
N ALA A 314 -13.82 -0.29 26.42
CA ALA A 314 -13.66 -1.60 25.80
C ALA A 314 -14.01 -1.53 24.31
N GLY A 315 -13.37 -2.36 23.50
CA GLY A 315 -13.53 -2.34 22.05
C GLY A 315 -12.74 -3.43 21.34
N LYS A 316 -12.64 -3.30 20.02
CA LYS A 316 -11.92 -4.24 19.15
C LYS A 316 -10.66 -3.58 18.59
N LEU A 317 -9.60 -4.36 18.50
CA LEU A 317 -8.44 -4.07 17.67
C LEU A 317 -8.67 -4.70 16.30
N LEU A 318 -8.65 -3.92 15.22
CA LEU A 318 -9.12 -4.35 13.90
C LEU A 318 -7.98 -4.60 12.90
N VAL A 319 -8.20 -5.51 11.95
CA VAL A 319 -7.20 -5.83 10.89
C VAL A 319 -7.06 -4.74 9.83
N SER A 320 -8.06 -3.86 9.71
CA SER A 320 -8.09 -2.74 8.77
C SER A 320 -8.79 -1.52 9.39
N PRO A 321 -8.55 -0.29 8.89
CA PRO A 321 -9.17 0.94 9.41
C PRO A 321 -10.63 1.08 8.92
N SER A 322 -11.45 0.07 9.22
CA SER A 322 -12.87 0.02 8.88
C SER A 322 -13.67 -0.57 10.04
N ARG A 323 -14.87 -0.03 10.30
CA ARG A 323 -15.76 -0.56 11.36
C ARG A 323 -16.25 -1.97 11.07
N SER A 324 -16.28 -2.40 9.81
CA SER A 324 -16.69 -3.74 9.39
C SER A 324 -15.55 -4.75 9.35
N ALA A 325 -14.32 -4.33 9.66
CA ALA A 325 -13.15 -5.19 9.64
C ALA A 325 -13.22 -6.31 10.69
N ALA A 326 -12.55 -7.42 10.42
CA ALA A 326 -12.36 -8.48 11.40
C ALA A 326 -11.54 -7.99 12.61
N SER A 327 -11.81 -8.61 13.77
CA SER A 327 -11.09 -8.32 15.00
C SER A 327 -9.79 -9.13 15.07
N VAL A 328 -8.68 -8.47 15.35
CA VAL A 328 -7.42 -9.10 15.76
C VAL A 328 -7.51 -9.54 17.23
N ALA A 329 -8.05 -8.67 18.08
CA ALA A 329 -8.22 -8.92 19.51
C ALA A 329 -9.34 -8.06 20.10
N THR A 330 -9.83 -8.43 21.27
CA THR A 330 -10.68 -7.58 22.11
C THR A 330 -9.81 -6.83 23.11
N LEU A 331 -10.11 -5.55 23.33
CA LEU A 331 -9.39 -4.70 24.28
C LEU A 331 -10.35 -4.25 25.37
N ASP A 332 -9.90 -4.29 26.62
CA ASP A 332 -10.61 -3.70 27.75
C ASP A 332 -10.48 -2.17 27.73
N ALA A 333 -11.29 -1.49 28.55
CA ALA A 333 -11.09 -0.07 28.81
C ALA A 333 -9.75 0.17 29.52
N ASN A 334 -9.12 1.30 29.22
CA ASN A 334 -7.83 1.71 29.77
C ASN A 334 -6.65 0.79 29.40
N THR A 335 -6.79 -0.01 28.34
CA THR A 335 -5.71 -0.84 27.80
C THR A 335 -4.63 0.06 27.20
N PHE A 336 -3.37 -0.15 27.57
CA PHE A 336 -2.23 0.58 27.02
C PHE A 336 -2.08 0.31 25.52
N VAL A 337 -1.84 1.37 24.75
CA VAL A 337 -1.56 1.29 23.32
C VAL A 337 -0.47 2.30 22.95
N ARG A 338 0.42 1.95 22.02
CA ARG A 338 1.33 2.89 21.37
C ARG A 338 0.78 3.27 20.01
N ILE A 339 0.68 4.56 19.72
CA ILE A 339 0.18 5.06 18.43
C ILE A 339 1.31 4.99 17.40
N LEU A 340 1.13 4.23 16.32
CA LEU A 340 2.16 4.03 15.28
C LEU A 340 1.91 4.92 14.05
N SER A 341 0.67 4.94 13.57
CA SER A 341 0.25 5.74 12.42
C SER A 341 -1.19 6.20 12.54
N ALA A 342 -1.56 7.16 11.72
CA ALA A 342 -2.88 7.75 11.60
C ALA A 342 -3.38 7.64 10.14
N SER A 343 -4.59 7.14 9.95
CA SER A 343 -5.24 7.02 8.64
C SER A 343 -6.71 7.40 8.77
N SER A 344 -7.15 8.45 8.05
CA SER A 344 -8.47 9.05 8.25
C SER A 344 -8.73 9.33 9.75
N SER A 345 -9.77 8.72 10.33
CA SER A 345 -10.16 8.80 11.74
C SER A 345 -9.73 7.58 12.57
N TRP A 346 -8.68 6.90 12.14
CA TRP A 346 -8.13 5.70 12.78
C TRP A 346 -6.68 5.88 13.17
N TYR A 347 -6.30 5.27 14.29
CA TYR A 347 -4.91 5.01 14.61
C TYR A 347 -4.57 3.54 14.36
N LYS A 348 -3.42 3.29 13.73
CA LYS A 348 -2.73 2.01 13.89
C LYS A 348 -2.00 2.05 15.23
N VAL A 349 -2.16 1.01 16.03
CA VAL A 349 -1.56 0.90 17.35
C VAL A 349 -0.80 -0.40 17.54
N ALA A 350 0.19 -0.38 18.43
CA ALA A 350 0.84 -1.56 18.98
C ALA A 350 0.45 -1.76 20.44
N LEU A 351 0.22 -3.01 20.81
CA LEU A 351 0.17 -3.47 22.19
C LEU A 351 1.59 -3.83 22.69
N PRO A 352 1.81 -3.93 24.00
CA PRO A 352 3.10 -4.29 24.57
C PRO A 352 3.64 -5.67 24.14
N ASP A 353 2.75 -6.63 23.81
CA ASP A 353 3.12 -7.94 23.26
C ASP A 353 3.51 -7.90 21.77
N GLY A 354 3.50 -6.71 21.16
CA GLY A 354 3.83 -6.49 19.76
C GLY A 354 2.70 -6.82 18.78
N LEU A 355 1.48 -7.11 19.26
CA LEU A 355 0.30 -7.20 18.42
C LEU A 355 -0.06 -5.81 17.88
N THR A 356 -0.38 -5.72 16.59
CA THR A 356 -0.77 -4.45 15.96
C THR A 356 -2.14 -4.54 15.31
N GLY A 357 -2.80 -3.39 15.21
CA GLY A 357 -4.09 -3.27 14.53
C GLY A 357 -4.63 -1.85 14.59
N TYR A 358 -5.85 -1.65 14.12
CA TYR A 358 -6.50 -0.35 14.04
C TYR A 358 -7.53 -0.16 15.15
N ILE A 359 -7.59 1.07 15.66
CA ILE A 359 -8.60 1.56 16.60
C ILE A 359 -9.08 2.93 16.16
N GLY A 360 -10.36 3.24 16.34
CA GLY A 360 -10.89 4.57 16.04
C GLY A 360 -10.20 5.62 16.92
N SER A 361 -9.75 6.73 16.34
CA SER A 361 -8.97 7.74 17.07
C SER A 361 -9.73 8.40 18.22
N GLY A 362 -11.07 8.36 18.19
CA GLY A 362 -11.92 8.79 19.30
C GLY A 362 -11.90 7.86 20.52
N ASN A 363 -11.46 6.60 20.37
CA ASN A 363 -11.39 5.61 21.45
C ASN A 363 -10.02 5.54 22.14
N VAL A 364 -9.19 6.58 22.03
CA VAL A 364 -7.96 6.67 22.82
C VAL A 364 -7.91 7.95 23.65
N ARG A 365 -7.17 7.90 24.76
CA ARG A 365 -6.86 9.05 25.63
C ARG A 365 -5.37 9.08 25.95
N ALA A 366 -4.81 10.28 26.00
CA ALA A 366 -3.43 10.50 26.42
C ALA A 366 -3.25 10.11 27.91
N LEU A 367 -2.03 9.74 28.28
CA LEU A 367 -1.68 9.33 29.65
C LEU A 367 -1.31 10.52 30.56
N ASN A 368 -1.94 11.68 30.35
CA ASN A 368 -1.70 12.88 31.16
C ASN A 368 -2.55 12.92 32.45
N LYS A 369 -3.66 12.18 32.50
CA LYS A 369 -4.51 12.02 33.68
C LYS A 369 -4.46 10.58 34.18
N SER A 370 -4.17 10.41 35.47
CA SER A 370 -4.23 9.11 36.12
C SER A 370 -5.67 8.56 36.14
N LEU A 371 -5.79 7.25 36.18
CA LEU A 371 -7.03 6.53 36.44
C LEU A 371 -7.36 6.56 37.92
N ASN A 372 -6.36 6.25 38.73
CA ASN A 372 -6.41 6.15 40.19
C ASN A 372 -4.98 6.21 40.73
N ASN A 373 -4.87 6.38 42.05
CA ASN A 373 -3.61 6.17 42.76
C ASN A 373 -3.55 4.74 43.29
N TYR A 374 -2.34 4.21 43.40
CA TYR A 374 -2.07 2.90 43.96
C TYR A 374 -0.92 3.00 44.96
N ARG A 375 -1.17 2.54 46.19
CA ARG A 375 -0.17 2.49 47.24
C ARG A 375 0.45 1.10 47.26
N VAL A 376 1.76 1.03 47.07
CA VAL A 376 2.52 -0.22 47.08
C VAL A 376 2.40 -0.86 48.45
N THR A 377 1.98 -2.13 48.51
CA THR A 377 1.75 -2.88 49.76
C THR A 377 2.91 -3.81 50.12
N ALA A 378 3.62 -4.31 49.11
CA ALA A 378 4.78 -5.18 49.24
C ALA A 378 5.90 -4.70 48.31
N GLU A 379 7.13 -5.07 48.62
CA GLU A 379 8.27 -4.78 47.77
C GLU A 379 8.03 -5.29 46.33
N SER A 380 8.20 -4.41 45.35
CA SER A 380 8.00 -4.74 43.94
C SER A 380 8.99 -3.98 43.04
N ARG A 381 8.82 -4.10 41.72
CA ARG A 381 9.72 -3.51 40.73
C ARG A 381 8.91 -2.71 39.71
N LEU A 382 9.42 -1.54 39.35
CA LEU A 382 8.97 -0.77 38.20
C LEU A 382 9.72 -1.27 36.97
N LEU A 383 9.02 -1.97 36.07
CA LEU A 383 9.60 -2.66 34.92
C LEU A 383 9.61 -1.78 33.66
N ASP A 384 10.52 -2.07 32.74
CA ASP A 384 10.56 -1.47 31.40
C ASP A 384 9.39 -1.93 30.52
N ASP A 385 9.07 -3.22 30.62
CA ASP A 385 8.03 -3.91 29.86
C ASP A 385 7.13 -4.73 30.82
N PRO A 386 5.88 -5.10 30.41
CA PRO A 386 4.98 -5.90 31.24
C PRO A 386 5.37 -7.39 31.24
N ASP A 387 6.62 -7.67 31.63
CA ASP A 387 7.21 -9.00 31.69
C ASP A 387 8.19 -9.04 32.88
N ASP A 388 7.87 -9.87 33.87
CA ASP A 388 8.64 -10.01 35.11
C ASP A 388 10.07 -10.52 34.91
N SER A 389 10.40 -11.09 33.75
CA SER A 389 11.76 -11.51 33.39
C SER A 389 12.64 -10.36 32.90
N ARG A 390 12.05 -9.20 32.58
CA ARG A 390 12.76 -8.03 32.04
C ARG A 390 13.37 -7.16 33.13
N GLY A 391 14.21 -6.23 32.67
CA GLY A 391 14.86 -5.24 33.53
C GLY A 391 13.87 -4.39 34.32
N SER A 392 14.32 -3.94 35.50
CA SER A 392 13.58 -2.99 36.33
C SER A 392 14.27 -1.64 36.36
N LYS A 393 13.51 -0.57 36.12
CA LYS A 393 13.95 0.83 36.24
C LYS A 393 14.22 1.23 37.68
N LYS A 394 13.38 0.74 38.59
CA LYS A 394 13.35 1.18 39.99
C LYS A 394 12.78 0.10 40.89
N LYS A 395 13.37 -0.03 42.08
CA LYS A 395 12.78 -0.80 43.19
C LYS A 395 11.67 0.02 43.84
N LEU A 396 10.51 -0.60 44.06
CA LEU A 396 9.35 0.01 44.69
C LEU A 396 9.19 -0.55 46.10
N LEU A 397 9.02 0.32 47.09
CA LEU A 397 8.92 -0.05 48.50
C LEU A 397 7.48 0.06 49.00
N PRO A 398 7.09 -0.72 50.02
CA PRO A 398 5.82 -0.53 50.70
C PRO A 398 5.62 0.93 51.13
N GLY A 399 4.46 1.48 50.80
CA GLY A 399 4.11 2.87 51.07
C GLY A 399 4.30 3.82 49.89
N ASP A 400 5.07 3.45 48.85
CA ASP A 400 5.22 4.25 47.63
C ASP A 400 3.85 4.50 46.98
N ASN A 401 3.60 5.74 46.55
CA ASN A 401 2.36 6.11 45.87
C ASN A 401 2.58 6.26 44.37
N LEU A 402 1.83 5.50 43.58
CA LEU A 402 1.92 5.43 42.13
C LEU A 402 0.64 5.95 41.49
N GLN A 403 0.77 6.63 40.35
CA GLN A 403 -0.37 7.04 39.54
C GLN A 403 -0.61 5.98 38.46
N ILE A 404 -1.76 5.29 38.48
CA ILE A 404 -2.10 4.33 37.43
C ILE A 404 -2.47 5.10 36.16
N LEU A 405 -1.79 4.80 35.06
CA LEU A 405 -2.01 5.45 33.76
C LEU A 405 -2.75 4.53 32.79
N ALA A 406 -2.41 3.24 32.73
CA ALA A 406 -3.06 2.27 31.83
C ALA A 406 -2.91 0.85 32.38
N ARG A 407 -3.45 -0.15 31.68
CA ARG A 407 -3.41 -1.57 32.02
C ARG A 407 -3.06 -2.43 30.82
N PHE A 408 -2.49 -3.61 31.05
CA PHE A 408 -2.30 -4.63 30.02
C PHE A 408 -2.05 -5.99 30.68
N GLN A 409 -2.86 -7.01 30.37
CA GLN A 409 -2.66 -8.42 30.77
C GLN A 409 -2.13 -8.65 32.20
N GLY A 410 -2.81 -8.12 33.24
CA GLY A 410 -2.35 -8.30 34.63
C GLY A 410 -1.20 -7.39 35.06
N TYR A 411 -0.89 -6.36 34.27
CA TYR A 411 0.05 -5.30 34.62
C TYR A 411 -0.64 -3.93 34.61
N MET A 412 -0.16 -3.04 35.47
CA MET A 412 -0.50 -1.62 35.47
C MET A 412 0.68 -0.84 34.91
N TYR A 413 0.43 0.02 33.93
CA TYR A 413 1.37 1.06 33.54
C TYR A 413 1.16 2.25 34.48
N VAL A 414 2.20 2.66 35.19
CA VAL A 414 2.12 3.64 36.29
C VAL A 414 3.19 4.72 36.16
N ARG A 415 2.97 5.85 36.83
CA ARG A 415 3.95 6.91 37.05
C ARG A 415 4.41 6.93 38.50
N SER A 416 5.74 6.94 38.71
CA SER A 416 6.44 7.06 39.99
C SER A 416 7.43 8.23 39.90
N GLY A 417 7.03 9.42 40.36
CA GLY A 417 7.80 10.64 40.14
C GLY A 417 7.91 10.96 38.65
N GLU A 418 9.13 11.01 38.12
CA GLU A 418 9.41 11.27 36.70
C GLU A 418 9.49 10.00 35.84
N LEU A 419 9.39 8.81 36.47
CA LEU A 419 9.52 7.53 35.77
C LEU A 419 8.14 6.91 35.52
N ASP A 420 7.88 6.57 34.26
CA ASP A 420 6.77 5.71 33.88
C ASP A 420 7.27 4.27 33.66
N GLY A 421 6.48 3.27 34.05
CA GLY A 421 6.84 1.85 33.87
C GLY A 421 5.72 0.89 34.26
N TRP A 422 6.02 -0.40 34.30
CA TRP A 422 5.03 -1.46 34.55
C TRP A 422 5.16 -2.06 35.94
N VAL A 423 4.03 -2.43 36.54
CA VAL A 423 3.96 -3.15 37.81
C VAL A 423 2.98 -4.31 37.66
N ASN A 424 3.40 -5.52 38.04
CA ASN A 424 2.55 -6.71 38.03
C ASN A 424 1.45 -6.58 39.11
N THR A 425 0.17 -6.72 38.71
CA THR A 425 -0.97 -6.54 39.62
C THR A 425 -1.05 -7.59 40.70
N THR A 426 -0.61 -8.82 40.45
CA THR A 426 -0.69 -9.92 41.45
C THR A 426 0.28 -9.70 42.60
N LYS A 427 1.51 -9.26 42.31
CA LYS A 427 2.53 -8.91 43.32
C LYS A 427 2.23 -7.59 44.03
N ALA A 428 1.49 -6.71 43.37
CA ALA A 428 1.01 -5.45 43.92
C ALA A 428 -0.23 -5.61 44.82
N ALA A 429 -1.09 -6.61 44.59
CA ALA A 429 -2.33 -6.75 45.34
C ALA A 429 -2.14 -7.33 46.75
N GLY A 430 -0.98 -7.90 47.09
CA GLY A 430 -0.77 -8.58 48.36
C GLY A 430 -1.79 -9.69 48.56
N LEU A 431 -1.62 -10.80 47.83
CA LEU A 431 -2.18 -12.09 48.25
C LEU A 431 -1.22 -12.77 49.22
#